data_AF-A0A7L5EC77-F1
#
_entry.id   AF-A0A7L5EC77-F1
#
_cell.length_a   1.000
_cell.length_b   1.000
_cell.length_c   1.000
_cell.angle_alpha   90.00
_cell.angle_beta   90.00
_cell.angle_gamma   90.00
#
_symmetry.space_group_name_H-M   'P 1'
#
loop_
_entity.id
_entity.type
_entity.pdbx_description
1 polymer ?
#
loop_
_entity_poly.entity_id
_entity_poly.type
_entity_poly.pdbx_seq_one_letter_code
_entity_poly.pdbx_strand_id
1 'polypeptide(L)'
;MIDQTVFNNKKAAYYTLGCKLNFAETSTIGKLLAEQGVRKVRPGEKADICVVNTCSVTELADKKCRQAIRRIGKQHPGAFIVVTGCYAQLKPEEVSHIEGVDLVLGTEQKLEILQYLENLEKKEHGGTVIASQSKDIRSFSPSCSADDRTRHFLKVQDGCDYYCSYCTIPFARGRSRNGTIASMVEQAQEVARKGGKEIVLTGVNIGDFGKSTDETFIDLIRALDEVEGIVRYRISSIEPNLITDEAIDFVAHSKRFAPHFHIPLQSGSDAVLQLMRRRYDTALFRHKIEKIKEVMPHAFIGVDVIVGTRGETDEYFEEARQFIDSLDISQLHVFSYSERPGTQALKIDYVVDPKTKHARSQQLLDISDQKLHAFYEAHIGQEANVLFEHTKKDGKMHGFTENYIKVEIPYDATLVNETRKVVLGGWNEDRTALIVNNQSSTVN
;
A
#
# COMPACT_ATOMS: atom_id res chain seq x y z
N MET A 1 1.29 11.55 -33.66
CA MET A 1 0.64 12.70 -33.00
C MET A 1 -0.75 12.20 -32.64
N ILE A 2 -1.06 12.03 -31.36
CA ILE A 2 -2.33 11.44 -30.91
C ILE A 2 -3.46 12.39 -31.31
N ASP A 3 -4.49 11.88 -31.99
CA ASP A 3 -5.68 12.67 -32.31
C ASP A 3 -6.45 13.00 -31.02
N GLN A 4 -6.34 14.24 -30.55
CA GLN A 4 -6.97 14.71 -29.31
C GLN A 4 -8.50 14.75 -29.40
N THR A 5 -9.09 14.67 -30.60
CA THR A 5 -10.55 14.72 -30.77
C THR A 5 -11.25 13.51 -30.16
N VAL A 6 -10.56 12.36 -30.09
CA VAL A 6 -11.06 11.09 -29.55
C VAL A 6 -11.43 11.20 -28.07
N PHE A 7 -10.69 12.01 -27.31
CA PHE A 7 -10.83 12.15 -25.87
C PHE A 7 -11.77 13.28 -25.44
N ASN A 8 -12.12 14.19 -26.36
CA ASN A 8 -12.87 15.39 -26.03
C ASN A 8 -14.27 15.02 -25.50
N ASN A 9 -14.64 15.58 -24.34
CA ASN A 9 -15.89 15.32 -23.62
C ASN A 9 -16.13 13.86 -23.17
N LYS A 10 -15.13 12.98 -23.23
CA LYS A 10 -15.26 11.61 -22.70
C LYS A 10 -15.24 11.60 -21.18
N LYS A 11 -15.92 10.61 -20.60
CA LYS A 11 -15.94 10.37 -19.16
C LYS A 11 -15.24 9.06 -18.82
N ALA A 12 -14.38 9.07 -17.82
CA ALA A 12 -13.69 7.88 -17.34
C ALA A 12 -14.10 7.49 -15.91
N ALA A 13 -14.23 6.19 -15.69
CA ALA A 13 -14.33 5.59 -14.36
C ALA A 13 -13.05 4.81 -14.04
N TYR A 14 -12.55 4.99 -12.82
CA TYR A 14 -11.31 4.38 -12.34
C TYR A 14 -11.61 3.42 -11.21
N TYR A 15 -11.16 2.18 -11.34
CA TYR A 15 -11.38 1.12 -10.37
C TYR A 15 -10.04 0.55 -9.94
N THR A 16 -9.62 0.89 -8.73
CA THR A 16 -8.39 0.37 -8.13
C THR A 16 -8.69 -0.82 -7.23
N LEU A 17 -8.06 -1.94 -7.50
CA LEU A 17 -8.07 -3.14 -6.66
C LEU A 17 -6.65 -3.40 -6.18
N GLY A 18 -6.44 -3.57 -4.88
CA GLY A 18 -5.14 -3.96 -4.32
C GLY A 18 -4.51 -2.92 -3.40
N CYS A 19 -3.22 -2.69 -3.58
CA CYS A 19 -2.37 -1.98 -2.62
C CYS A 19 -2.23 -0.48 -2.91
N LYS A 20 -1.57 0.24 -1.98
CA LYS A 20 -1.26 1.69 -2.07
C LYS A 20 -0.57 2.07 -3.39
N LEU A 21 0.29 1.21 -3.94
CA LEU A 21 0.91 1.41 -5.26
C LEU A 21 -0.11 1.46 -6.39
N ASN A 22 -1.11 0.57 -6.37
CA ASN A 22 -2.14 0.56 -7.41
C ASN A 22 -2.97 1.87 -7.36
N PHE A 23 -3.17 2.47 -6.17
CA PHE A 23 -3.84 3.77 -6.04
C PHE A 23 -3.00 4.91 -6.65
N ALA A 24 -1.69 4.94 -6.35
CA ALA A 24 -0.76 5.90 -6.94
C ALA A 24 -0.77 5.82 -8.48
N GLU A 25 -0.68 4.61 -9.02
CA GLU A 25 -0.65 4.38 -10.46
C GLU A 25 -1.98 4.70 -11.16
N THR A 26 -3.11 4.35 -10.53
CA THR A 26 -4.44 4.67 -11.09
C THR A 26 -4.67 6.18 -11.15
N SER A 27 -4.22 6.90 -10.13
CA SER A 27 -4.34 8.36 -10.09
C SER A 27 -3.46 9.04 -11.14
N THR A 28 -2.24 8.52 -11.38
CA THR A 28 -1.40 8.99 -12.49
C THR A 28 -2.08 8.77 -13.84
N ILE A 29 -2.68 7.60 -14.07
CA ILE A 29 -3.47 7.35 -15.29
C ILE A 29 -4.64 8.36 -15.40
N GLY A 30 -5.32 8.63 -14.29
CA GLY A 30 -6.41 9.61 -14.26
C GLY A 30 -5.95 11.03 -14.63
N LYS A 31 -4.77 11.44 -14.16
CA LYS A 31 -4.17 12.73 -14.51
C LYS A 31 -3.84 12.81 -16.01
N LEU A 32 -3.21 11.77 -16.58
CA LEU A 32 -2.87 11.71 -18.00
C LEU A 32 -4.11 11.85 -18.89
N LEU A 33 -5.21 11.15 -18.54
CA LEU A 33 -6.47 11.25 -19.26
C LEU A 33 -7.14 12.63 -19.08
N ALA A 34 -7.09 13.20 -17.88
CA ALA A 34 -7.62 14.54 -17.61
C ALA A 34 -6.91 15.63 -18.42
N GLU A 35 -5.59 15.52 -18.60
CA GLU A 35 -4.79 16.42 -19.44
C GLU A 35 -5.18 16.35 -20.92
N GLN A 36 -5.79 15.25 -21.37
CA GLN A 36 -6.38 15.11 -22.72
C GLN A 36 -7.88 15.49 -22.77
N GLY A 37 -8.44 16.05 -21.70
CA GLY A 37 -9.83 16.50 -21.65
C GLY A 37 -10.85 15.46 -21.18
N VAL A 38 -10.42 14.28 -20.71
CA VAL A 38 -11.31 13.25 -20.16
C VAL A 38 -11.69 13.57 -18.71
N ARG A 39 -12.98 13.58 -18.40
CA ARG A 39 -13.48 13.90 -17.05
C ARG A 39 -13.75 12.64 -16.22
N LYS A 40 -13.45 12.64 -14.91
CA LYS A 40 -13.91 11.60 -13.97
C LYS A 40 -15.45 11.59 -13.90
N VAL A 41 -16.06 10.40 -13.94
CA VAL A 41 -17.52 10.25 -13.79
C VAL A 41 -18.02 10.75 -12.43
N ARG A 42 -19.24 11.32 -12.41
CA ARG A 42 -19.98 11.67 -11.19
C ARG A 42 -20.92 10.52 -10.79
N PRO A 43 -21.41 10.49 -9.53
CA PRO A 43 -22.41 9.51 -9.11
C PRO A 43 -23.62 9.47 -10.06
N GLY A 44 -23.95 8.28 -10.54
CA GLY A 44 -25.05 8.05 -11.50
C GLY A 44 -24.66 8.18 -12.98
N GLU A 45 -23.50 8.74 -13.32
CA GLU A 45 -23.07 8.86 -14.72
C GLU A 45 -22.55 7.52 -15.28
N LYS A 46 -22.72 7.35 -16.59
CA LYS A 46 -22.06 6.29 -17.36
C LYS A 46 -20.72 6.78 -17.91
N ALA A 47 -19.69 5.95 -17.79
CA ALA A 47 -18.37 6.19 -18.35
C ALA A 47 -18.32 5.76 -19.82
N ASP A 48 -17.49 6.45 -20.59
CA ASP A 48 -17.06 6.05 -21.92
C ASP A 48 -15.80 5.16 -21.85
N ILE A 49 -14.99 5.36 -20.81
CA ILE A 49 -13.74 4.61 -20.55
C ILE A 49 -13.77 4.07 -19.12
N CYS A 50 -13.46 2.79 -18.94
CA CYS A 50 -13.29 2.19 -17.61
C CYS A 50 -11.85 1.69 -17.47
N VAL A 51 -11.09 2.23 -16.53
CA VAL A 51 -9.74 1.73 -16.20
C VAL A 51 -9.81 0.90 -14.94
N VAL A 52 -9.46 -0.38 -15.03
CA VAL A 52 -9.46 -1.33 -13.91
C VAL A 52 -8.02 -1.74 -13.59
N ASN A 53 -7.46 -1.21 -12.50
CA ASN A 53 -6.13 -1.57 -12.03
C ASN A 53 -6.22 -2.72 -11.02
N THR A 54 -5.69 -3.88 -11.41
CA THR A 54 -5.91 -5.17 -10.75
C THR A 54 -4.79 -5.60 -9.81
N CYS A 55 -5.14 -6.46 -8.86
CA CYS A 55 -4.20 -7.07 -7.92
C CYS A 55 -4.16 -8.58 -8.09
N SER A 56 -3.00 -9.20 -7.82
CA SER A 56 -2.79 -10.64 -8.00
C SER A 56 -1.95 -11.29 -6.89
N VAL A 57 -2.01 -10.70 -5.69
CA VAL A 57 -1.27 -11.19 -4.51
C VAL A 57 -1.85 -12.51 -3.97
N THR A 58 -3.15 -12.75 -4.14
CA THR A 58 -3.83 -14.00 -3.76
C THR A 58 -4.78 -14.47 -4.85
N GLU A 59 -5.14 -15.74 -4.86
CA GLU A 59 -6.15 -16.26 -5.80
C GLU A 59 -7.52 -15.64 -5.58
N LEU A 60 -7.86 -15.33 -4.32
CA LEU A 60 -9.07 -14.60 -3.99
C LEU A 60 -9.07 -13.19 -4.61
N ALA A 61 -7.92 -12.51 -4.67
CA ALA A 61 -7.79 -11.23 -5.35
C ALA A 61 -8.06 -11.36 -6.86
N ASP A 62 -7.54 -12.39 -7.53
CA ASP A 62 -7.82 -12.66 -8.95
C ASP A 62 -9.32 -12.87 -9.18
N LYS A 63 -9.97 -13.69 -8.34
CA LYS A 63 -11.42 -13.94 -8.41
C LYS A 63 -12.23 -12.64 -8.23
N LYS A 64 -11.87 -11.82 -7.24
CA LYS A 64 -12.49 -10.51 -7.02
C LYS A 64 -12.29 -9.57 -8.22
N CYS A 65 -11.12 -9.58 -8.85
CA CYS A 65 -10.87 -8.81 -10.07
C CYS A 65 -11.80 -9.22 -11.22
N ARG A 66 -11.91 -10.53 -11.51
CA ARG A 66 -12.82 -11.02 -12.57
C ARG A 66 -14.28 -10.65 -12.31
N GLN A 67 -14.73 -10.74 -11.06
CA GLN A 67 -16.10 -10.35 -10.68
C GLN A 67 -16.31 -8.85 -10.83
N ALA A 68 -15.34 -8.03 -10.41
CA ALA A 68 -15.40 -6.59 -10.53
C ALA A 68 -15.47 -6.15 -12.01
N ILE A 69 -14.62 -6.70 -12.89
CA ILE A 69 -14.61 -6.38 -14.32
C ILE A 69 -15.98 -6.63 -14.96
N ARG A 70 -16.57 -7.82 -14.75
CA ARG A 70 -17.91 -8.14 -15.28
C ARG A 70 -18.99 -7.21 -14.75
N ARG A 71 -18.93 -6.86 -13.46
CA ARG A 71 -19.87 -5.92 -12.84
C ARG A 71 -19.73 -4.53 -13.46
N ILE A 72 -18.50 -4.06 -13.68
CA ILE A 72 -18.20 -2.76 -14.29
C ILE A 72 -18.74 -2.70 -15.72
N GLY A 73 -18.55 -3.76 -16.52
CA GLY A 73 -19.13 -3.84 -17.87
C GLY A 73 -20.65 -3.73 -17.89
N LYS A 74 -21.34 -4.34 -16.92
CA LYS A 74 -22.79 -4.19 -16.75
C LYS A 74 -23.19 -2.79 -16.27
N GLN A 75 -22.38 -2.17 -15.41
CA GLN A 75 -22.65 -0.83 -14.89
C GLN A 75 -22.42 0.27 -15.93
N HIS A 76 -21.49 0.07 -16.86
CA HIS A 76 -21.15 1.02 -17.91
C HIS A 76 -21.27 0.35 -19.30
N PRO A 77 -22.50 0.09 -19.78
CA PRO A 77 -22.70 -0.53 -21.08
C PRO A 77 -22.11 0.36 -22.18
N GLY A 78 -21.37 -0.24 -23.10
CA GLY A 78 -20.70 0.46 -24.19
C GLY A 78 -19.37 1.14 -23.82
N ALA A 79 -18.96 1.14 -22.54
CA ALA A 79 -17.66 1.67 -22.15
C ALA A 79 -16.52 0.82 -22.67
N PHE A 80 -15.44 1.48 -23.10
CA PHE A 80 -14.17 0.85 -23.43
C PHE A 80 -13.42 0.49 -22.14
N ILE A 81 -13.24 -0.80 -21.86
CA ILE A 81 -12.68 -1.31 -20.62
C ILE A 81 -11.20 -1.66 -20.82
N VAL A 82 -10.34 -0.89 -20.15
CA VAL A 82 -8.91 -1.13 -20.02
C VAL A 82 -8.65 -1.83 -18.69
N VAL A 83 -8.00 -2.99 -18.74
CA VAL A 83 -7.54 -3.71 -17.56
C VAL A 83 -6.02 -3.66 -17.47
N THR A 84 -5.49 -3.23 -16.34
CA THR A 84 -4.04 -3.19 -16.06
C THR A 84 -3.75 -3.69 -14.65
N GLY A 85 -2.49 -3.61 -14.20
CA GLY A 85 -2.06 -4.03 -12.87
C GLY A 85 -1.47 -5.44 -12.83
N CYS A 86 -1.28 -5.98 -11.63
CA CYS A 86 -0.51 -7.21 -11.44
C CYS A 86 -1.18 -8.44 -12.06
N TYR A 87 -2.51 -8.52 -12.06
CA TYR A 87 -3.21 -9.67 -12.62
C TYR A 87 -3.20 -9.63 -14.15
N ALA A 88 -3.41 -8.45 -14.73
CA ALA A 88 -3.23 -8.20 -16.17
C ALA A 88 -1.81 -8.54 -16.66
N GLN A 89 -0.77 -8.25 -15.88
CA GLN A 89 0.61 -8.58 -16.24
C GLN A 89 0.93 -10.07 -16.11
N LEU A 90 0.42 -10.75 -15.08
CA LEU A 90 0.72 -12.17 -14.84
C LEU A 90 -0.08 -13.09 -15.76
N LYS A 91 -1.32 -12.72 -16.09
CA LYS A 91 -2.23 -13.56 -16.88
C LYS A 91 -2.98 -12.74 -17.94
N PRO A 92 -2.25 -12.11 -18.88
CA PRO A 92 -2.87 -11.20 -19.84
C PRO A 92 -3.95 -11.86 -20.70
N GLU A 93 -3.70 -13.08 -21.19
CA GLU A 93 -4.68 -13.83 -22.00
C GLU A 93 -5.91 -14.26 -21.19
N GLU A 94 -5.75 -14.67 -19.93
CA GLU A 94 -6.90 -14.98 -19.07
C GLU A 94 -7.80 -13.75 -18.88
N VAL A 95 -7.19 -12.57 -18.75
CA VAL A 95 -7.89 -11.30 -18.56
C VAL A 95 -8.54 -10.81 -19.84
N SER A 96 -7.89 -10.95 -21.00
CA SER A 96 -8.43 -10.52 -22.29
C SER A 96 -9.71 -11.26 -22.68
N HIS A 97 -9.84 -12.52 -22.27
CA HIS A 97 -11.04 -13.33 -22.49
C HIS A 97 -12.20 -13.04 -21.52
N ILE A 98 -12.04 -12.12 -20.56
CA ILE A 98 -13.15 -11.71 -19.70
C ILE A 98 -14.12 -10.85 -20.52
N GLU A 99 -15.39 -11.26 -20.55
CA GLU A 99 -16.47 -10.52 -21.21
C GLU A 99 -16.46 -9.03 -20.83
N GLY A 100 -16.41 -8.18 -21.85
CA GLY A 100 -16.41 -6.73 -21.74
C GLY A 100 -15.04 -6.06 -21.76
N VAL A 101 -13.93 -6.81 -21.60
CA VAL A 101 -12.56 -6.28 -21.68
C VAL A 101 -12.19 -5.98 -23.13
N ASP A 102 -11.71 -4.77 -23.39
CA ASP A 102 -11.30 -4.33 -24.74
C ASP A 102 -9.78 -4.22 -24.87
N LEU A 103 -9.08 -3.91 -23.77
CA LEU A 103 -7.63 -3.72 -23.77
C LEU A 103 -7.03 -4.21 -22.45
N VAL A 104 -5.93 -4.97 -22.54
CA VAL A 104 -5.11 -5.41 -21.42
C VAL A 104 -3.73 -4.78 -21.54
N LEU A 105 -3.36 -3.95 -20.56
CA LEU A 105 -2.05 -3.29 -20.50
C LEU A 105 -1.18 -3.86 -19.39
N GLY A 106 0.04 -4.27 -19.75
CA GLY A 106 1.08 -4.70 -18.82
C GLY A 106 1.63 -3.56 -17.96
N THR A 107 2.52 -3.90 -17.04
CA THR A 107 3.14 -2.96 -16.09
C THR A 107 3.96 -1.87 -16.77
N GLU A 108 4.67 -2.20 -17.86
CA GLU A 108 5.47 -1.25 -18.63
C GLU A 108 4.56 -0.27 -19.42
N GLN A 109 3.50 -0.80 -20.04
CA GLN A 109 2.64 -0.04 -20.96
C GLN A 109 1.57 0.83 -20.28
N LYS A 110 1.23 0.57 -19.01
CA LYS A 110 0.05 1.16 -18.37
C LYS A 110 0.04 2.71 -18.32
N LEU A 111 1.21 3.34 -18.34
CA LEU A 111 1.34 4.80 -18.32
C LEU A 111 1.49 5.41 -19.71
N GLU A 112 1.58 4.57 -20.74
CA GLU A 112 1.47 4.94 -22.15
C GLU A 112 0.04 4.76 -22.67
N ILE A 113 -0.95 4.62 -21.76
CA ILE A 113 -2.35 4.31 -22.07
C ILE A 113 -2.94 5.14 -23.21
N LEU A 114 -2.56 6.43 -23.31
CA LEU A 114 -3.05 7.34 -24.35
C LEU A 114 -2.74 6.83 -25.78
N GLN A 115 -1.62 6.14 -25.96
CA GLN A 115 -1.19 5.58 -27.26
C GLN A 115 -2.07 4.41 -27.70
N TYR A 116 -2.79 3.79 -26.78
CA TYR A 116 -3.59 2.59 -27.03
C TYR A 116 -5.10 2.85 -27.07
N LEU A 117 -5.51 4.11 -26.92
CA LEU A 117 -6.91 4.54 -26.89
C LEU A 117 -7.37 5.25 -28.17
N GLU A 118 -6.61 5.16 -29.26
CA GLU A 118 -6.80 5.99 -30.46
C GLU A 118 -8.20 5.88 -31.10
N ASN A 119 -8.87 4.72 -31.08
CA ASN A 119 -10.20 4.57 -31.71
C ASN A 119 -11.34 4.19 -30.75
N LEU A 120 -11.06 3.86 -29.47
CA LEU A 120 -12.02 3.40 -28.45
C LEU A 120 -13.07 2.36 -28.95
N GLU A 121 -12.75 1.60 -30.00
CA GLU A 121 -13.67 0.63 -30.60
C GLU A 121 -13.80 -0.62 -29.72
N LYS A 122 -15.02 -0.94 -29.31
CA LYS A 122 -15.33 -2.15 -28.53
C LYS A 122 -14.85 -3.40 -29.28
N LYS A 123 -14.27 -4.35 -28.53
CA LYS A 123 -13.85 -5.64 -29.08
C LYS A 123 -14.96 -6.68 -28.89
N GLU A 124 -15.37 -7.30 -29.99
CA GLU A 124 -16.38 -8.36 -29.95
C GLU A 124 -15.80 -9.70 -29.46
N HIS A 125 -14.51 -9.96 -29.69
CA HIS A 125 -13.86 -11.26 -29.42
C HIS A 125 -12.53 -11.07 -28.68
N GLY A 126 -12.60 -10.96 -27.35
CA GLY A 126 -11.42 -10.81 -26.49
C GLY A 126 -10.73 -9.45 -26.64
N GLY A 127 -10.25 -8.91 -25.53
CA GLY A 127 -9.51 -7.66 -25.52
C GLY A 127 -8.13 -7.79 -26.20
N THR A 128 -7.61 -6.69 -26.74
CA THR A 128 -6.23 -6.66 -27.24
C THR A 128 -5.26 -6.73 -26.07
N VAL A 129 -4.23 -7.60 -26.16
CA VAL A 129 -3.19 -7.73 -25.14
C VAL A 129 -1.94 -6.96 -25.55
N ILE A 130 -1.50 -6.04 -24.70
CA ILE A 130 -0.23 -5.32 -24.85
C ILE A 130 0.51 -5.35 -23.50
N ALA A 131 1.33 -6.39 -23.33
CA ALA A 131 2.10 -6.60 -22.11
C ALA A 131 3.50 -7.10 -22.43
N SER A 132 4.52 -6.35 -22.00
CA SER A 132 5.92 -6.81 -22.06
C SER A 132 6.13 -8.05 -21.19
N GLN A 133 7.13 -8.87 -21.52
CA GLN A 133 7.60 -9.91 -20.60
C GLN A 133 8.22 -9.26 -19.35
N SER A 134 8.12 -9.93 -18.20
CA SER A 134 8.59 -9.38 -16.91
C SER A 134 10.07 -8.98 -16.89
N LYS A 135 10.92 -9.67 -17.68
CA LYS A 135 12.35 -9.38 -17.81
C LYS A 135 12.66 -8.10 -18.60
N ASP A 136 11.68 -7.62 -19.37
CA ASP A 136 11.79 -6.46 -20.24
C ASP A 136 11.15 -5.21 -19.60
N ILE A 137 10.65 -5.33 -18.37
CA ILE A 137 10.18 -4.19 -17.58
C ILE A 137 11.40 -3.41 -17.09
N ARG A 138 11.56 -2.17 -17.55
CA ARG A 138 12.76 -1.34 -17.30
C ARG A 138 12.42 0.06 -16.79
N SER A 139 11.31 0.64 -17.22
CA SER A 139 10.98 2.02 -16.86
C SER A 139 10.43 2.13 -15.44
N PHE A 140 10.86 3.19 -14.76
CA PHE A 140 10.22 3.67 -13.55
C PHE A 140 9.43 4.92 -13.88
N SER A 141 8.21 5.00 -13.37
CA SER A 141 7.38 6.19 -13.52
C SER A 141 7.01 6.72 -12.15
N PRO A 142 7.43 7.95 -11.82
CA PRO A 142 7.00 8.63 -10.61
C PRO A 142 5.47 8.71 -10.54
N SER A 143 4.92 8.39 -9.38
CA SER A 143 3.48 8.54 -9.14
C SER A 143 3.27 9.00 -7.70
N CYS A 144 2.50 10.08 -7.55
CA CYS A 144 2.11 10.60 -6.25
C CYS A 144 0.65 11.01 -6.28
N SER A 145 -0.16 10.50 -5.35
CA SER A 145 -1.58 10.83 -5.33
C SER A 145 -2.24 10.66 -3.98
N ALA A 146 -3.21 11.53 -3.71
CA ALA A 146 -4.19 11.37 -2.66
C ALA A 146 -5.42 10.55 -3.10
N ASP A 147 -5.77 10.53 -4.40
CA ASP A 147 -7.10 10.15 -4.90
C ASP A 147 -8.19 10.81 -4.02
N ASP A 148 -9.22 10.07 -3.57
CA ASP A 148 -10.23 10.56 -2.63
C ASP A 148 -9.78 10.38 -1.15
N ARG A 149 -8.50 10.61 -0.82
CA ARG A 149 -7.93 10.49 0.55
C ARG A 149 -7.20 11.76 0.98
N THR A 150 -7.01 11.94 2.28
CA THR A 150 -6.23 13.07 2.82
C THR A 150 -4.72 12.89 2.62
N ARG A 151 -4.25 11.64 2.63
CA ARG A 151 -2.83 11.29 2.55
C ARG A 151 -2.41 10.97 1.13
N HIS A 152 -1.24 11.44 0.74
CA HIS A 152 -0.65 11.16 -0.56
C HIS A 152 0.24 9.92 -0.50
N PHE A 153 0.14 9.03 -1.49
CA PHE A 153 1.05 7.90 -1.64
C PHE A 153 2.12 8.23 -2.68
N LEU A 154 3.36 8.41 -2.25
CA LEU A 154 4.49 8.66 -3.14
C LEU A 154 5.18 7.35 -3.48
N LYS A 155 5.05 6.89 -4.73
CA LYS A 155 5.79 5.74 -5.23
C LYS A 155 7.25 6.11 -5.40
N VAL A 156 8.11 5.57 -4.55
CA VAL A 156 9.56 5.79 -4.59
C VAL A 156 10.31 4.64 -5.27
N GLN A 157 9.73 3.43 -5.26
CA GLN A 157 10.35 2.20 -5.72
C GLN A 157 9.30 1.26 -6.34
N ASP A 158 9.67 0.44 -7.33
CA ASP A 158 8.80 -0.57 -7.94
C ASP A 158 9.59 -1.84 -8.34
N GLY A 159 8.90 -2.98 -8.46
CA GLY A 159 9.53 -4.28 -8.69
C GLY A 159 10.30 -4.80 -7.47
N CYS A 160 10.92 -5.98 -7.58
CA CYS A 160 11.69 -6.54 -6.47
C CYS A 160 12.71 -7.58 -6.95
N ASP A 161 13.90 -7.57 -6.34
CA ASP A 161 14.96 -8.55 -6.63
C ASP A 161 14.94 -9.76 -5.68
N TYR A 162 14.00 -9.77 -4.72
CA TYR A 162 13.86 -10.82 -3.73
C TYR A 162 12.87 -11.85 -4.27
N TYR A 163 13.40 -13.01 -4.68
CA TYR A 163 12.61 -14.16 -5.12
C TYR A 163 12.20 -15.03 -3.94
N CYS A 164 11.37 -14.46 -3.06
CA CYS A 164 10.75 -15.22 -1.96
C CYS A 164 9.94 -16.38 -2.53
N SER A 165 9.95 -17.52 -1.83
CA SER A 165 9.46 -18.77 -2.41
C SER A 165 7.98 -18.73 -2.82
N TYR A 166 7.18 -17.88 -2.18
CA TYR A 166 5.74 -17.71 -2.42
C TYR A 166 5.36 -16.49 -3.29
N CYS A 167 6.29 -15.58 -3.56
CA CYS A 167 5.95 -14.26 -4.08
C CYS A 167 5.93 -14.23 -5.62
N THR A 168 4.86 -13.65 -6.19
CA THR A 168 4.74 -13.47 -7.64
C THR A 168 5.17 -12.08 -8.13
N ILE A 169 5.52 -11.17 -7.22
CA ILE A 169 5.80 -9.77 -7.55
C ILE A 169 6.96 -9.60 -8.54
N PRO A 170 8.10 -10.32 -8.45
CA PRO A 170 9.16 -10.21 -9.47
C PRO A 170 8.66 -10.52 -10.90
N PHE A 171 7.64 -11.37 -11.04
CA PHE A 171 7.01 -11.68 -12.32
C PHE A 171 5.94 -10.64 -12.72
N ALA A 172 5.22 -10.06 -11.75
CA ALA A 172 4.17 -9.08 -12.02
C ALA A 172 4.70 -7.65 -12.24
N ARG A 173 5.83 -7.31 -11.64
CA ARG A 173 6.35 -5.94 -11.60
C ARG A 173 7.80 -5.83 -12.04
N GLY A 174 8.48 -6.93 -12.37
CA GLY A 174 9.86 -6.94 -12.82
C GLY A 174 10.87 -6.70 -11.68
N ARG A 175 12.11 -6.38 -12.08
CA ARG A 175 13.25 -6.11 -11.18
C ARG A 175 13.08 -4.81 -10.40
N SER A 176 13.80 -4.70 -9.29
CA SER A 176 13.79 -3.48 -8.48
C SER A 176 14.27 -2.29 -9.29
N ARG A 177 13.55 -1.18 -9.19
CA ARG A 177 13.89 0.10 -9.82
C ARG A 177 13.26 1.25 -9.04
N ASN A 178 13.84 2.43 -9.17
CA ASN A 178 13.43 3.62 -8.46
C ASN A 178 13.64 4.88 -9.30
N GLY A 179 12.93 5.95 -8.93
CA GLY A 179 13.22 7.29 -9.44
C GLY A 179 14.43 7.90 -8.73
N THR A 180 14.91 9.05 -9.22
CA THR A 180 15.95 9.81 -8.53
C THR A 180 15.39 10.54 -7.31
N ILE A 181 16.23 10.84 -6.33
CA ILE A 181 15.84 11.68 -5.17
C ILE A 181 15.29 13.01 -5.66
N ALA A 182 15.94 13.64 -6.63
CA ALA A 182 15.48 14.91 -7.21
C ALA A 182 14.03 14.80 -7.74
N SER A 183 13.71 13.72 -8.46
CA SER A 183 12.35 13.48 -8.94
C SER A 183 11.36 13.25 -7.79
N MET A 184 11.75 12.52 -6.74
CA MET A 184 10.87 12.27 -5.59
C MET A 184 10.60 13.55 -4.77
N VAL A 185 11.62 14.40 -4.62
CA VAL A 185 11.51 15.73 -3.99
C VAL A 185 10.58 16.63 -4.79
N GLU A 186 10.70 16.66 -6.11
CA GLU A 186 9.80 17.45 -6.98
C GLU A 186 8.33 17.01 -6.82
N GLN A 187 8.08 15.70 -6.75
CA GLN A 187 6.73 15.17 -6.49
C GLN A 187 6.21 15.61 -5.11
N ALA A 188 7.05 15.57 -4.08
CA ALA A 188 6.67 16.01 -2.74
C ALA A 188 6.39 17.53 -2.67
N GLN A 189 7.18 18.35 -3.36
CA GLN A 189 6.96 19.79 -3.50
C GLN A 189 5.64 20.09 -4.24
N GLU A 190 5.29 19.29 -5.25
CA GLU A 190 3.99 19.40 -5.93
C GLU A 190 2.82 19.07 -5.00
N VAL A 191 2.97 18.07 -4.13
CA VAL A 191 1.97 17.78 -3.09
C VAL A 191 1.83 18.96 -2.13
N ALA A 192 2.95 19.55 -1.69
CA ALA A 192 2.95 20.71 -0.80
C ALA A 192 2.24 21.91 -1.46
N ARG A 193 2.51 22.20 -2.75
CA ARG A 193 1.83 23.26 -3.51
C ARG A 193 0.32 23.07 -3.60
N LYS A 194 -0.15 21.82 -3.60
CA LYS A 194 -1.59 21.49 -3.58
C LYS A 194 -2.21 21.48 -2.17
N GLY A 195 -1.42 21.82 -1.14
CA GLY A 195 -1.87 21.84 0.25
C GLY A 195 -1.90 20.47 0.93
N GLY A 196 -1.33 19.44 0.32
CA GLY A 196 -1.20 18.12 0.95
C GLY A 196 -0.27 18.18 2.17
N LYS A 197 -0.70 17.59 3.29
CA LYS A 197 0.05 17.64 4.56
C LYS A 197 0.87 16.39 4.86
N GLU A 198 0.44 15.24 4.36
CA GLU A 198 1.04 13.94 4.68
C GLU A 198 1.33 13.13 3.42
N ILE A 199 2.56 12.60 3.35
CA ILE A 199 3.03 11.69 2.30
C ILE A 199 3.42 10.35 2.93
N VAL A 200 2.91 9.25 2.39
CA VAL A 200 3.33 7.89 2.72
C VAL A 200 4.23 7.39 1.60
N LEU A 201 5.49 7.09 1.92
CA LEU A 201 6.43 6.49 0.98
C LEU A 201 5.99 5.07 0.67
N THR A 202 5.72 4.78 -0.60
CA THR A 202 5.22 3.48 -1.04
C THR A 202 6.11 2.88 -2.11
N GLY A 203 6.17 1.56 -2.12
CA GLY A 203 6.96 0.75 -3.04
C GLY A 203 6.65 -0.71 -2.79
N VAL A 204 7.31 -1.59 -3.54
CA VAL A 204 7.24 -3.03 -3.30
C VAL A 204 8.17 -3.38 -2.14
N ASN A 205 9.41 -2.87 -2.21
CA ASN A 205 10.42 -2.98 -1.18
C ASN A 205 11.22 -1.65 -1.16
N ILE A 206 10.74 -0.66 -0.41
CA ILE A 206 11.32 0.70 -0.47
C ILE A 206 12.76 0.78 0.02
N GLY A 207 13.21 -0.20 0.82
CA GLY A 207 14.60 -0.30 1.25
C GLY A 207 15.58 -0.63 0.11
N ASP A 208 15.10 -1.13 -1.03
CA ASP A 208 15.90 -1.31 -2.25
C ASP A 208 15.99 0.00 -3.08
N PHE A 209 15.55 1.14 -2.56
CA PHE A 209 15.75 2.42 -3.23
C PHE A 209 17.24 2.69 -3.45
N GLY A 210 17.59 3.13 -4.66
CA GLY A 210 18.97 3.38 -5.07
C GLY A 210 19.50 2.42 -6.14
N LYS A 211 18.83 1.27 -6.34
CA LYS A 211 19.26 0.23 -7.29
C LYS A 211 19.45 0.72 -8.73
N SER A 212 18.76 1.79 -9.13
CA SER A 212 18.86 2.36 -10.47
C SER A 212 19.63 3.68 -10.54
N THR A 213 20.04 4.26 -9.42
CA THR A 213 20.50 5.67 -9.36
C THR A 213 21.75 5.92 -8.51
N ASP A 214 22.36 4.88 -7.92
CA ASP A 214 23.49 4.97 -6.96
C ASP A 214 23.21 5.83 -5.70
N GLU A 215 21.98 6.31 -5.54
CA GLU A 215 21.48 6.96 -4.34
C GLU A 215 21.12 5.90 -3.28
N THR A 216 20.74 6.32 -2.07
CA THR A 216 20.32 5.39 -1.01
C THR A 216 18.99 5.80 -0.39
N PHE A 217 18.34 4.85 0.29
CA PHE A 217 17.11 5.13 1.02
C PHE A 217 17.30 6.18 2.13
N ILE A 218 18.46 6.17 2.82
CA ILE A 218 18.77 7.18 3.85
C ILE A 218 18.91 8.59 3.24
N ASP A 219 19.53 8.70 2.06
CA ASP A 219 19.64 9.98 1.37
C ASP A 219 18.28 10.49 0.89
N LEU A 220 17.40 9.59 0.46
CA LEU A 220 16.03 9.94 0.09
C LEU A 220 15.26 10.52 1.28
N ILE A 221 15.26 9.85 2.44
CA ILE A 221 14.50 10.35 3.60
C ILE A 221 15.10 11.65 4.13
N ARG A 222 16.42 11.85 4.06
CA ARG A 222 17.08 13.13 4.36
C ARG A 222 16.59 14.24 3.46
N ALA A 223 16.58 14.02 2.15
CA ALA A 223 16.15 15.02 1.18
C ALA A 223 14.65 15.37 1.32
N LEU A 224 13.81 14.36 1.56
CA LEU A 224 12.38 14.57 1.78
C LEU A 224 12.09 15.31 3.08
N ASP A 225 12.89 15.09 4.13
CA ASP A 225 12.75 15.81 5.40
C ASP A 225 13.05 17.31 5.27
N GLU A 226 13.61 17.79 4.17
CA GLU A 226 13.83 19.22 3.90
C GLU A 226 12.72 19.87 3.07
N VAL A 227 11.73 19.10 2.59
CA VAL A 227 10.62 19.65 1.78
C VAL A 227 9.63 20.42 2.65
N GLU A 228 9.61 21.74 2.49
CA GLU A 228 8.64 22.62 3.16
C GLU A 228 7.20 22.39 2.69
N GLY A 229 6.25 22.67 3.59
CA GLY A 229 4.81 22.48 3.35
C GLY A 229 4.28 21.06 3.60
N ILE A 230 5.14 20.04 3.53
CA ILE A 230 4.81 18.69 4.03
C ILE A 230 5.07 18.64 5.53
N VAL A 231 4.06 18.20 6.28
CA VAL A 231 4.09 18.13 7.74
C VAL A 231 4.49 16.74 8.21
N ARG A 232 4.13 15.69 7.45
CA ARG A 232 4.39 14.29 7.84
C ARG A 232 4.82 13.42 6.68
N TYR A 233 5.85 12.62 6.90
CA TYR A 233 6.19 11.46 6.10
C TYR A 233 5.96 10.18 6.91
N ARG A 234 5.48 9.12 6.24
CA ARG A 234 5.47 7.77 6.80
C ARG A 234 6.20 6.80 5.90
N ILE A 235 6.99 5.94 6.53
CA ILE A 235 7.62 4.80 5.89
C ILE A 235 6.59 3.67 5.88
N SER A 236 6.26 3.16 4.69
CA SER A 236 5.46 1.93 4.57
C SER A 236 6.35 0.69 4.63
N SER A 237 6.02 -0.39 3.91
CA SER A 237 6.71 -1.67 4.01
C SER A 237 8.18 -1.58 3.61
N ILE A 238 9.09 -1.81 4.58
CA ILE A 238 10.55 -1.87 4.38
C ILE A 238 11.13 -3.14 5.01
N GLU A 239 11.92 -3.88 4.24
CA GLU A 239 12.55 -5.14 4.69
C GLU A 239 13.48 -4.95 5.91
N PRO A 240 13.49 -5.87 6.90
CA PRO A 240 14.33 -5.77 8.10
C PRO A 240 15.82 -5.56 7.82
N ASN A 241 16.34 -6.21 6.77
CA ASN A 241 17.75 -6.14 6.40
C ASN A 241 18.10 -4.90 5.56
N LEU A 242 17.12 -4.08 5.18
CA LEU A 242 17.34 -2.86 4.38
C LEU A 242 17.07 -1.58 5.17
N ILE A 243 16.38 -1.65 6.31
CA ILE A 243 16.29 -0.54 7.24
C ILE A 243 17.53 -0.52 8.15
N THR A 244 18.45 0.40 7.90
CA THR A 244 19.68 0.55 8.69
C THR A 244 19.40 1.21 10.04
N ASP A 245 20.28 1.00 11.02
CA ASP A 245 20.17 1.67 12.32
C ASP A 245 20.32 3.19 12.16
N GLU A 246 21.17 3.63 11.23
CA GLU A 246 21.30 5.03 10.83
C GLU A 246 19.97 5.63 10.33
N ALA A 247 19.19 4.88 9.54
CA ALA A 247 17.88 5.33 9.08
C ALA A 247 16.86 5.41 10.23
N ILE A 248 16.91 4.48 11.18
CA ILE A 248 16.08 4.52 12.39
C ILE A 248 16.44 5.74 13.25
N ASP A 249 17.73 5.96 13.47
CA ASP A 249 18.25 7.12 14.23
C ASP A 249 17.90 8.44 13.54
N PHE A 250 17.97 8.50 12.21
CA PHE A 250 17.55 9.67 11.46
C PHE A 250 16.06 9.96 11.65
N VAL A 251 15.19 8.95 11.53
CA VAL A 251 13.74 9.13 11.73
C VAL A 251 13.44 9.62 13.15
N ALA A 252 14.16 9.15 14.17
CA ALA A 252 13.98 9.60 15.56
C ALA A 252 14.24 11.10 15.77
N HIS A 253 15.13 11.69 14.98
CA HIS A 253 15.50 13.11 15.06
C HIS A 253 14.91 13.95 13.92
N SER A 254 14.10 13.34 13.05
CA SER A 254 13.54 13.98 11.87
C SER A 254 12.50 15.03 12.25
N LYS A 255 12.40 16.09 11.44
CA LYS A 255 11.40 17.14 11.62
C LYS A 255 10.01 16.69 11.14
N ARG A 256 9.97 15.83 10.12
CA ARG A 256 8.74 15.49 9.38
C ARG A 256 8.46 14.00 9.31
N PHE A 257 9.44 13.11 9.53
CA PHE A 257 9.16 11.67 9.56
C PHE A 257 8.47 11.28 10.86
N ALA A 258 7.31 10.65 10.72
CA ALA A 258 6.53 10.20 11.85
C ALA A 258 7.13 8.92 12.47
N PRO A 259 7.00 8.71 13.79
CA PRO A 259 7.46 7.52 14.51
C PRO A 259 6.54 6.32 14.21
N HIS A 260 6.59 5.87 12.95
CA HIS A 260 5.78 4.80 12.41
C HIS A 260 6.60 3.97 11.42
N PHE A 261 6.70 2.68 11.71
CA PHE A 261 7.40 1.70 10.90
C PHE A 261 6.46 0.57 10.52
N HIS A 262 6.60 0.09 9.28
CA HIS A 262 5.92 -1.12 8.81
C HIS A 262 7.00 -2.08 8.31
N ILE A 263 7.25 -3.15 9.06
CA ILE A 263 8.36 -4.07 8.81
C ILE A 263 7.82 -5.49 8.65
N PRO A 264 7.92 -6.11 7.47
CA PRO A 264 7.41 -7.45 7.26
C PRO A 264 8.29 -8.51 7.94
N LEU A 265 7.71 -9.25 8.89
CA LEU A 265 8.37 -10.42 9.51
C LEU A 265 8.19 -11.65 8.62
N GLN A 266 7.00 -11.84 8.07
CA GLN A 266 6.53 -13.00 7.33
C GLN A 266 6.37 -14.27 8.17
N SER A 267 7.36 -14.67 8.98
CA SER A 267 7.24 -15.74 9.98
C SER A 267 8.20 -15.52 11.15
N GLY A 268 7.81 -15.94 12.35
CA GLY A 268 8.66 -15.90 13.54
C GLY A 268 9.51 -17.16 13.78
N SER A 269 9.61 -18.08 12.80
CA SER A 269 10.49 -19.26 12.85
C SER A 269 11.55 -19.17 11.75
N ASP A 270 12.82 -19.28 12.13
CA ASP A 270 13.94 -19.21 11.18
C ASP A 270 13.90 -20.33 10.13
N ALA A 271 13.40 -21.52 10.50
CA ALA A 271 13.19 -22.61 9.56
C ALA A 271 12.18 -22.23 8.47
N VAL A 272 11.07 -21.60 8.85
CA VAL A 272 10.06 -21.12 7.90
C VAL A 272 10.57 -19.92 7.10
N LEU A 273 11.31 -18.99 7.71
CA LEU A 273 11.95 -17.87 7.00
C LEU A 273 12.92 -18.37 5.92
N GLN A 274 13.69 -19.43 6.18
CA GLN A 274 14.56 -20.07 5.20
C GLN A 274 13.76 -20.72 4.06
N LEU A 275 12.68 -21.44 4.37
CA LEU A 275 11.75 -21.98 3.37
C LEU A 275 11.11 -20.88 2.50
N MET A 276 10.82 -19.73 3.10
CA MET A 276 10.33 -18.52 2.44
C MET A 276 11.41 -17.80 1.62
N ARG A 277 12.68 -18.20 1.76
CA ARG A 277 13.87 -17.55 1.18
C ARG A 277 13.99 -16.08 1.60
N ARG A 278 13.77 -15.80 2.88
CA ARG A 278 14.03 -14.49 3.47
C ARG A 278 15.53 -14.29 3.65
N ARG A 279 15.97 -13.02 3.65
CA ARG A 279 17.38 -12.63 3.75
C ARG A 279 17.74 -12.08 5.13
N TYR A 280 16.94 -12.45 6.11
CA TYR A 280 17.06 -12.08 7.51
C TYR A 280 16.48 -13.24 8.33
N ASP A 281 16.81 -13.23 9.61
CA ASP A 281 16.33 -14.15 10.63
C ASP A 281 15.58 -13.38 11.73
N THR A 282 15.07 -14.12 12.70
CA THR A 282 14.39 -13.59 13.89
C THR A 282 15.30 -12.72 14.75
N ALA A 283 16.61 -13.00 14.80
CA ALA A 283 17.58 -12.21 15.55
C ALA A 283 17.73 -10.80 14.98
N LEU A 284 17.93 -10.66 13.66
CA LEU A 284 17.98 -9.36 13.00
C LEU A 284 16.65 -8.62 13.13
N PHE A 285 15.52 -9.32 12.99
CA PHE A 285 14.21 -8.70 13.15
C PHE A 285 14.05 -8.11 14.55
N ARG A 286 14.35 -8.90 15.60
CA ARG A 286 14.31 -8.46 16.99
C ARG A 286 15.18 -7.23 17.21
N HIS A 287 16.42 -7.24 16.73
CA HIS A 287 17.34 -6.09 16.81
C HIS A 287 16.71 -4.80 16.26
N LYS A 288 16.01 -4.88 15.11
CA LYS A 288 15.34 -3.69 14.54
C LYS A 288 14.20 -3.19 15.40
N ILE A 289 13.38 -4.08 15.97
CA ILE A 289 12.31 -3.71 16.89
C ILE A 289 12.88 -3.03 18.14
N GLU A 290 13.88 -3.66 18.76
CA GLU A 290 14.54 -3.14 19.95
C GLU A 290 15.20 -1.79 19.69
N LYS A 291 15.92 -1.64 18.57
CA LYS A 291 16.54 -0.37 18.17
C LYS A 291 15.49 0.74 17.98
N ILE A 292 14.37 0.46 17.32
CA ILE A 292 13.28 1.44 17.15
C ILE A 292 12.71 1.85 18.51
N LYS A 293 12.45 0.88 19.40
CA LYS A 293 11.86 1.14 20.71
C LYS A 293 12.83 1.82 21.68
N GLU A 294 14.13 1.59 21.54
CA GLU A 294 15.18 2.29 22.28
C GLU A 294 15.15 3.79 22.00
N VAL A 295 15.13 4.19 20.72
CA VAL A 295 15.22 5.60 20.31
C VAL A 295 13.86 6.30 20.18
N MET A 296 12.79 5.53 19.98
CA MET A 296 11.41 6.00 19.88
C MET A 296 10.46 5.02 20.60
N PRO A 297 10.38 5.02 21.93
CA PRO A 297 9.54 4.08 22.70
C PRO A 297 8.06 4.09 22.30
N HIS A 298 7.56 5.26 21.88
CA HIS A 298 6.19 5.51 21.46
C HIS A 298 5.92 5.21 19.98
N ALA A 299 6.90 4.70 19.23
CA ALA A 299 6.75 4.38 17.82
C ALA A 299 5.72 3.27 17.60
N PHE A 300 4.90 3.47 16.57
CA PHE A 300 4.01 2.44 16.07
C PHE A 300 4.77 1.50 15.14
N ILE A 301 4.71 0.20 15.42
CA ILE A 301 5.35 -0.81 14.57
C ILE A 301 4.29 -1.81 14.09
N GLY A 302 3.98 -1.71 12.80
CA GLY A 302 3.14 -2.67 12.08
C GLY A 302 3.98 -3.78 11.47
N VAL A 303 3.52 -5.03 11.56
CA VAL A 303 4.26 -6.21 11.09
C VAL A 303 3.36 -7.11 10.23
N ASP A 304 3.83 -7.49 9.05
CA ASP A 304 3.13 -8.46 8.21
C ASP A 304 3.60 -9.89 8.53
N VAL A 305 2.65 -10.82 8.69
CA VAL A 305 2.90 -12.25 8.96
C VAL A 305 2.03 -13.12 8.05
N ILE A 306 2.59 -14.20 7.52
CA ILE A 306 1.88 -15.19 6.72
C ILE A 306 1.82 -16.51 7.49
N VAL A 307 0.62 -16.96 7.82
CA VAL A 307 0.41 -18.28 8.45
C VAL A 307 0.07 -19.34 7.44
N GLY A 308 0.47 -20.58 7.73
CA GLY A 308 0.15 -21.74 6.94
C GLY A 308 0.98 -21.87 5.66
N THR A 309 2.17 -21.29 5.63
CA THR A 309 3.08 -21.45 4.50
C THR A 309 3.45 -22.92 4.35
N ARG A 310 3.70 -23.39 3.12
CA ARG A 310 4.17 -24.77 2.92
C ARG A 310 5.45 -25.02 3.72
N GLY A 311 5.48 -26.13 4.46
CA GLY A 311 6.53 -26.47 5.42
C GLY A 311 6.33 -25.99 6.86
N GLU A 312 5.31 -25.18 7.15
CA GLU A 312 5.02 -24.71 8.51
C GLU A 312 4.30 -25.78 9.35
N THR A 313 5.04 -26.56 10.13
CA THR A 313 4.50 -27.53 11.08
C THR A 313 3.89 -26.85 12.31
N ASP A 314 3.27 -27.62 13.21
CA ASP A 314 2.72 -27.07 14.47
C ASP A 314 3.83 -26.52 15.37
N GLU A 315 4.99 -27.17 15.40
CA GLU A 315 6.16 -26.73 16.16
C GLU A 315 6.67 -25.37 15.65
N TYR A 316 6.84 -25.23 14.33
CA TYR A 316 7.28 -23.97 13.74
C TYR A 316 6.26 -22.83 13.90
N PHE A 317 4.96 -23.15 13.89
CA PHE A 317 3.94 -22.16 14.20
C PHE A 317 4.03 -21.70 15.65
N GLU A 318 4.23 -22.63 16.60
CA GLU A 318 4.35 -22.28 18.01
C GLU A 318 5.63 -21.47 18.29
N GLU A 319 6.76 -21.80 17.67
CA GLU A 319 7.98 -20.97 17.67
C GLU A 319 7.66 -19.54 17.20
N ALA A 320 6.99 -19.42 16.05
CA ALA A 320 6.63 -18.13 15.50
C ALA A 320 5.70 -17.34 16.41
N ARG A 321 4.70 -18.00 17.00
CA ARG A 321 3.74 -17.39 17.94
C ARG A 321 4.46 -16.86 19.18
N GLN A 322 5.34 -17.66 19.80
CA GLN A 322 6.11 -17.25 20.97
C GLN A 322 7.08 -16.10 20.66
N PHE A 323 7.75 -16.16 19.51
CA PHE A 323 8.62 -15.08 19.07
C PHE A 323 7.84 -13.78 18.91
N ILE A 324 6.72 -13.79 18.19
CA ILE A 324 5.87 -12.60 17.99
C ILE A 324 5.32 -12.05 19.31
N ASP A 325 4.88 -12.92 20.21
CA ASP A 325 4.36 -12.53 21.52
C ASP A 325 5.41 -11.78 22.35
N SER A 326 6.68 -12.21 22.27
CA SER A 326 7.81 -11.60 22.98
C SER A 326 8.28 -10.24 22.42
N LEU A 327 7.75 -9.77 21.30
CA LEU A 327 8.16 -8.50 20.68
C LEU A 327 7.29 -7.33 21.14
N ASP A 328 7.91 -6.17 21.32
CA ASP A 328 7.22 -4.88 21.52
C ASP A 328 6.86 -4.26 20.17
N ILE A 329 5.80 -4.80 19.57
CA ILE A 329 5.18 -4.32 18.32
C ILE A 329 3.77 -3.84 18.59
N SER A 330 3.23 -2.99 17.71
CA SER A 330 1.92 -2.39 17.90
C SER A 330 0.79 -3.17 17.24
N GLN A 331 1.04 -3.74 16.05
CA GLN A 331 -0.02 -4.42 15.29
C GLN A 331 0.57 -5.46 14.32
N LEU A 332 -0.15 -6.57 14.17
CA LEU A 332 0.06 -7.54 13.10
C LEU A 332 -0.97 -7.37 11.99
N HIS A 333 -0.51 -7.46 10.74
CA HIS A 333 -1.35 -7.83 9.61
C HIS A 333 -1.14 -9.30 9.29
N VAL A 334 -2.16 -10.10 9.58
CA VAL A 334 -2.11 -11.56 9.42
C VAL A 334 -2.71 -11.96 8.08
N PHE A 335 -1.94 -12.68 7.29
CA PHE A 335 -2.36 -13.23 6.01
C PHE A 335 -2.32 -14.76 6.06
N SER A 336 -3.33 -15.42 5.50
CA SER A 336 -3.23 -16.85 5.25
C SER A 336 -2.49 -17.11 3.93
N TYR A 337 -1.57 -18.06 3.93
CA TYR A 337 -0.82 -18.45 2.73
C TYR A 337 -1.75 -18.87 1.58
N SER A 338 -1.62 -18.18 0.45
CA SER A 338 -2.28 -18.48 -0.82
C SER A 338 -1.26 -19.05 -1.79
N GLU A 339 -1.51 -20.26 -2.28
CA GLU A 339 -0.70 -20.86 -3.34
C GLU A 339 -0.78 -20.05 -4.62
N ARG A 340 0.36 -19.94 -5.32
CA ARG A 340 0.46 -19.23 -6.59
C ARG A 340 1.21 -20.08 -7.61
N PRO A 341 0.67 -20.26 -8.83
CA PRO A 341 1.35 -20.99 -9.89
C PRO A 341 2.74 -20.42 -10.19
N GLY A 342 3.70 -21.30 -10.48
CA GLY A 342 5.07 -20.93 -10.84
C GLY A 342 5.98 -20.52 -9.67
N THR A 343 5.47 -20.52 -8.43
CA THR A 343 6.27 -20.18 -7.25
C THR A 343 7.05 -21.38 -6.71
N GLN A 344 8.19 -21.12 -6.06
CA GLN A 344 9.05 -22.19 -5.52
C GLN A 344 8.43 -22.87 -4.30
N ALA A 345 7.50 -22.22 -3.62
CA ALA A 345 6.79 -22.78 -2.47
C ALA A 345 6.04 -24.07 -2.82
N LEU A 346 5.57 -24.22 -4.07
CA LEU A 346 4.89 -25.43 -4.54
C LEU A 346 5.79 -26.69 -4.56
N LYS A 347 7.12 -26.51 -4.46
CA LYS A 347 8.09 -27.62 -4.34
C LYS A 347 8.28 -28.11 -2.90
N ILE A 348 7.63 -27.46 -1.93
CA ILE A 348 7.67 -27.86 -0.52
C ILE A 348 6.45 -28.76 -0.28
N ASP A 349 6.70 -30.00 0.13
CA ASP A 349 5.68 -31.05 0.15
C ASP A 349 4.64 -30.87 1.27
N TYR A 350 5.07 -30.40 2.45
CA TYR A 350 4.18 -30.26 3.58
C TYR A 350 3.19 -29.10 3.36
N VAL A 351 1.90 -29.42 3.30
CA VAL A 351 0.81 -28.45 3.11
C VAL A 351 0.01 -28.34 4.39
N VAL A 352 -0.21 -27.11 4.84
CA VAL A 352 -1.11 -26.80 5.96
C VAL A 352 -2.54 -26.76 5.46
N ASP A 353 -3.45 -27.50 6.10
CA ASP A 353 -4.85 -27.53 5.70
C ASP A 353 -5.58 -26.21 6.04
N PRO A 354 -6.66 -25.85 5.32
CA PRO A 354 -7.36 -24.58 5.52
C PRO A 354 -7.90 -24.34 6.94
N LYS A 355 -8.33 -25.39 7.66
CA LYS A 355 -8.86 -25.24 9.03
C LYS A 355 -7.74 -24.85 9.98
N THR A 356 -6.57 -25.48 9.84
CA THR A 356 -5.38 -25.13 10.61
C THR A 356 -4.90 -23.71 10.28
N LYS A 357 -4.86 -23.30 9.00
CA LYS A 357 -4.55 -21.91 8.63
C LYS A 357 -5.47 -20.90 9.30
N HIS A 358 -6.76 -21.19 9.33
CA HIS A 358 -7.77 -20.31 9.94
C HIS A 358 -7.56 -20.21 11.45
N ALA A 359 -7.36 -21.34 12.15
CA ALA A 359 -7.10 -21.36 13.58
C ALA A 359 -5.82 -20.58 13.94
N ARG A 360 -4.74 -20.79 13.19
CA ARG A 360 -3.47 -20.05 13.34
C ARG A 360 -3.63 -18.56 13.08
N SER A 361 -4.41 -18.20 12.05
CA SER A 361 -4.70 -16.79 11.73
C SER A 361 -5.41 -16.12 12.90
N GLN A 362 -6.42 -16.78 13.48
CA GLN A 362 -7.17 -16.23 14.62
C GLN A 362 -6.28 -16.01 15.83
N GLN A 363 -5.41 -16.96 16.18
CA GLN A 363 -4.49 -16.81 17.31
C GLN A 363 -3.58 -15.59 17.17
N LEU A 364 -3.04 -15.35 15.97
CA LEU A 364 -2.20 -14.16 15.75
C LEU A 364 -3.02 -12.87 15.70
N LEU A 365 -4.27 -12.90 15.21
CA LEU A 365 -5.17 -11.76 15.28
C LEU A 365 -5.50 -11.38 16.73
N ASP A 366 -5.73 -12.36 17.60
CA ASP A 366 -5.98 -12.12 19.03
C ASP A 366 -4.77 -11.45 19.71
N ILE A 367 -3.54 -11.90 19.39
CA ILE A 367 -2.30 -11.25 19.86
C ILE A 367 -2.19 -9.82 19.30
N SER A 368 -2.52 -9.61 18.02
CA SER A 368 -2.51 -8.30 17.37
C SER A 368 -3.44 -7.32 18.08
N ASP A 369 -4.68 -7.73 18.35
CA ASP A 369 -5.69 -6.89 18.97
C ASP A 369 -5.26 -6.52 20.40
N GLN A 370 -4.74 -7.47 21.17
CA GLN A 370 -4.21 -7.22 22.51
C GLN A 370 -3.07 -6.18 22.49
N LYS A 371 -2.08 -6.35 21.61
CA LYS A 371 -0.94 -5.42 21.48
C LYS A 371 -1.39 -4.04 21.01
N LEU A 372 -2.33 -3.97 20.06
CA LEU A 372 -2.88 -2.72 19.56
C LEU A 372 -3.64 -1.96 20.66
N HIS A 373 -4.49 -2.64 21.42
CA HIS A 373 -5.20 -2.05 22.53
C HIS A 373 -4.24 -1.54 23.61
N ALA A 374 -3.24 -2.34 24.00
CA ALA A 374 -2.22 -1.92 24.96
C ALA A 374 -1.45 -0.68 24.47
N PHE A 375 -1.11 -0.63 23.18
CA PHE A 375 -0.45 0.54 22.58
C PHE A 375 -1.32 1.79 22.69
N TYR A 376 -2.62 1.70 22.36
CA TYR A 376 -3.53 2.85 22.45
C TYR A 376 -3.75 3.29 23.90
N GLU A 377 -3.95 2.33 24.82
CA GLU A 377 -4.19 2.59 26.24
C GLU A 377 -3.00 3.30 26.91
N ALA A 378 -1.77 2.96 26.52
CA ALA A 378 -0.57 3.63 27.02
C ALA A 378 -0.52 5.14 26.66
N HIS A 379 -1.26 5.59 25.66
CA HIS A 379 -1.29 6.98 25.19
C HIS A 379 -2.51 7.77 25.68
N ILE A 380 -3.45 7.14 26.38
CA ILE A 380 -4.61 7.84 26.96
C ILE A 380 -4.11 8.90 27.96
N GLY A 381 -4.68 10.10 27.87
CA GLY A 381 -4.32 11.27 28.68
C GLY A 381 -3.13 12.06 28.15
N GLN A 382 -2.45 11.59 27.10
CA GLN A 382 -1.31 12.31 26.50
C GLN A 382 -1.78 13.30 25.43
N GLU A 383 -0.99 14.36 25.22
CA GLU A 383 -1.18 15.27 24.10
C GLU A 383 -0.57 14.70 22.81
N ALA A 384 -1.29 14.77 21.70
CA ALA A 384 -0.80 14.39 20.39
C ALA A 384 -1.35 15.33 19.31
N ASN A 385 -0.64 15.48 18.17
CA ASN A 385 -1.21 16.21 17.05
C ASN A 385 -1.93 15.24 16.12
N VAL A 386 -3.18 15.54 15.81
CA VAL A 386 -4.03 14.71 14.94
C VAL A 386 -4.20 15.41 13.60
N LEU A 387 -3.89 14.70 12.51
CA LEU A 387 -4.29 15.13 11.16
C LEU A 387 -5.65 14.52 10.84
N PHE A 388 -6.64 15.38 10.63
CA PHE A 388 -8.03 14.96 10.44
C PHE A 388 -8.37 14.73 8.96
N GLU A 389 -9.07 13.62 8.70
CA GLU A 389 -9.46 13.20 7.37
C GLU A 389 -10.86 13.72 6.98
N HIS A 390 -11.10 13.88 5.68
CA HIS A 390 -12.36 14.44 5.18
C HIS A 390 -13.57 13.49 5.27
N THR A 391 -13.34 12.20 5.53
CA THR A 391 -14.39 11.18 5.55
C THR A 391 -15.38 11.44 6.68
N LYS A 392 -16.65 11.67 6.31
CA LYS A 392 -17.78 11.78 7.23
C LYS A 392 -18.53 10.46 7.29
N LYS A 393 -18.60 9.84 8.46
CA LYS A 393 -19.41 8.64 8.70
C LYS A 393 -20.22 8.83 9.98
N ASP A 394 -21.54 8.68 9.89
CA ASP A 394 -22.46 8.78 11.03
C ASP A 394 -22.30 10.08 11.85
N GLY A 395 -22.02 11.19 11.17
CA GLY A 395 -21.81 12.50 11.80
C GLY A 395 -20.42 12.68 12.45
N LYS A 396 -19.54 11.69 12.35
CA LYS A 396 -18.19 11.70 12.90
C LYS A 396 -17.13 11.81 11.81
N MET A 397 -15.95 12.28 12.19
CA MET A 397 -14.72 12.23 11.39
C MET A 397 -13.62 11.54 12.16
N HIS A 398 -12.60 11.11 11.43
CA HIS A 398 -11.43 10.47 12.02
C HIS A 398 -10.16 11.22 11.65
N GLY A 399 -9.14 11.08 12.49
CA GLY A 399 -7.79 11.51 12.19
C GLY A 399 -6.78 10.53 12.77
N PHE A 400 -5.50 10.82 12.53
CA PHE A 400 -4.42 10.01 13.08
C PHE A 400 -3.32 10.86 13.70
N THR A 401 -2.77 10.38 14.81
CA THR A 401 -1.59 10.96 15.45
C THR A 401 -0.31 10.68 14.65
N GLU A 402 0.80 11.31 15.03
CA GLU A 402 2.13 11.00 14.51
C GLU A 402 2.45 9.51 14.63
N ASN A 403 2.21 8.88 15.78
CA ASN A 403 2.38 7.44 15.97
C ASN A 403 1.13 6.62 15.60
N TYR A 404 0.34 7.08 14.63
CA TYR A 404 -0.69 6.30 13.95
C TYR A 404 -1.85 5.81 14.82
N ILE A 405 -2.09 6.45 15.96
CA ILE A 405 -3.30 6.24 16.77
C ILE A 405 -4.47 6.91 16.07
N LYS A 406 -5.53 6.13 15.85
CA LYS A 406 -6.78 6.60 15.25
C LYS A 406 -7.59 7.35 16.30
N VAL A 407 -8.02 8.56 15.94
CA VAL A 407 -8.83 9.44 16.80
C VAL A 407 -10.17 9.72 16.12
N GLU A 408 -11.25 9.68 16.88
CA GLU A 408 -12.62 9.97 16.45
C GLU A 408 -13.16 11.23 17.14
N ILE A 409 -13.74 12.14 16.35
CA ILE A 409 -14.43 13.34 16.86
C ILE A 409 -15.72 13.59 16.06
N PRO A 410 -16.66 14.41 16.57
CA PRO A 410 -17.74 14.95 15.76
C PRO A 410 -17.19 15.63 14.50
N TYR A 411 -17.88 15.46 13.37
CA TYR A 411 -17.44 16.02 12.10
C TYR A 411 -17.39 17.55 12.14
N ASP A 412 -16.23 18.12 11.82
CA ASP A 412 -16.01 19.54 11.63
C ASP A 412 -15.30 19.78 10.28
N ALA A 413 -15.99 20.48 9.37
CA ALA A 413 -15.47 20.77 8.03
C ALA A 413 -14.19 21.63 8.07
N THR A 414 -14.00 22.44 9.12
CA THR A 414 -12.83 23.31 9.27
C THR A 414 -11.57 22.56 9.69
N LEU A 415 -11.70 21.31 10.14
CA LEU A 415 -10.58 20.46 10.54
C LEU A 415 -10.08 19.55 9.42
N VAL A 416 -10.78 19.50 8.29
CA VAL A 416 -10.38 18.65 7.17
C VAL A 416 -9.01 19.05 6.65
N ASN A 417 -8.07 18.09 6.60
CA ASN A 417 -6.68 18.31 6.19
C ASN A 417 -5.92 19.32 7.09
N GLU A 418 -6.41 19.54 8.31
CA GLU A 418 -5.77 20.35 9.33
C GLU A 418 -5.21 19.49 10.46
N THR A 419 -4.12 19.97 11.04
CA THR A 419 -3.51 19.38 12.21
C THR A 419 -3.98 20.11 13.47
N ARG A 420 -4.41 19.35 14.49
CA ARG A 420 -4.77 19.90 15.80
C ARG A 420 -4.13 19.12 16.92
N LYS A 421 -3.59 19.84 17.90
CA LYS A 421 -3.16 19.26 19.17
C LYS A 421 -4.39 18.92 20.00
N VAL A 422 -4.47 17.68 20.48
CA VAL A 422 -5.60 17.19 21.29
C VAL A 422 -5.05 16.37 22.47
N VAL A 423 -5.84 16.29 23.55
CA VAL A 423 -5.60 15.32 24.62
C VAL A 423 -6.36 14.03 24.29
N LEU A 424 -5.63 12.94 24.14
CA LEU A 424 -6.21 11.63 23.84
C LEU A 424 -7.05 11.15 25.01
N GLY A 425 -8.33 10.88 24.75
CA GLY A 425 -9.29 10.38 25.72
C GLY A 425 -9.40 8.86 25.71
N GLY A 426 -10.48 8.35 26.29
CA GLY A 426 -10.79 6.92 26.29
C GLY A 426 -11.14 6.35 24.90
N TRP A 427 -11.55 5.09 24.88
CA TRP A 427 -12.05 4.45 23.67
C TRP A 427 -13.44 4.99 23.27
N ASN A 428 -13.72 5.00 21.97
CA ASN A 428 -15.09 5.09 21.47
C ASN A 428 -15.87 3.78 21.73
N GLU A 429 -17.18 3.79 21.44
CA GLU A 429 -18.08 2.66 21.78
C GLU A 429 -17.66 1.31 21.18
N ASP A 430 -17.16 1.31 19.94
CA ASP A 430 -16.73 0.10 19.24
C ASP A 430 -15.26 -0.28 19.55
N ARG A 431 -14.58 0.52 20.40
CA ARG A 431 -13.16 0.41 20.74
C ARG A 431 -12.24 0.34 19.52
N THR A 432 -12.55 1.07 18.44
CA THR A 432 -11.72 1.14 17.23
C THR A 432 -10.90 2.43 17.11
N ALA A 433 -11.17 3.42 17.95
CA ALA A 433 -10.45 4.69 17.99
C ALA A 433 -10.48 5.30 19.40
N LEU A 434 -9.53 6.19 19.69
CA LEU A 434 -9.62 7.05 20.88
C LEU A 434 -10.51 8.27 20.58
N ILE A 435 -11.23 8.75 21.58
CA ILE A 435 -11.94 10.04 21.50
C ILE A 435 -11.04 11.16 22.03
N VAL A 436 -11.47 12.41 21.88
CA VAL A 436 -10.78 13.55 22.49
C VAL A 436 -11.45 13.91 23.81
N ASN A 437 -10.67 14.09 24.87
CA ASN A 437 -11.19 14.61 26.14
C ASN A 437 -11.47 16.11 25.99
N ASN A 438 -12.73 16.53 26.15
CA ASN A 438 -13.13 17.95 26.14
C ASN A 438 -12.68 18.74 27.40
N GLN A 439 -11.58 18.34 28.05
CA GLN A 439 -10.95 19.10 29.12
C GLN A 439 -9.83 20.02 28.58
N SER A 440 -10.13 20.75 27.52
CA SER A 440 -9.44 22.00 27.18
C SER A 440 -10.44 22.94 26.52
N SER A 441 -11.62 23.08 27.14
CA SER A 441 -12.36 24.32 27.04
C SER A 441 -11.77 25.25 28.09
N THR A 442 -11.24 26.39 27.65
CA THR A 442 -10.82 27.61 28.39
C THR A 442 -9.32 27.87 28.61
N VAL A 443 -8.96 29.13 28.28
CA VAL A 443 -7.80 29.97 28.65
C VAL A 443 -6.53 29.75 27.81
N ASN A 444 -5.99 30.68 27.00
CA ASN A 444 -6.27 32.10 26.68
C ASN A 444 -5.78 32.37 25.24
#